data_AF-A0A7Y4ZII5-F1
#
_entry.id   AF-A0A7Y4ZII5-F1
#
_cell.length_a   1.000
_cell.length_b   1.000
_cell.length_c   1.000
_cell.angle_alpha   90.00
_cell.angle_beta   90.00
_cell.angle_gamma   90.00
#
_symmetry.space_group_name_H-M   'P 1'
#
loop_
_entity.id
_entity.type
_entity.pdbx_description
1 polymer ?
#
loop_
_entity_poly.entity_id
_entity_poly.type
_entity_poly.pdbx_seq_one_letter_code
_entity_poly.pdbx_strand_id
1 'polypeptide(L)'
;MTATAAALAKATLRYRQKAAVVLEAWSKVVGGLPTRKAVVHALAIGELESRLGDAWPGHNWGAVQKRSLTSREAETLAARGISPSGGDAARKAAAAVLPAARDELLWIDRNTKGPYFVWFWAFESDLQAAERFLVALVKQRAGVRAVLTAGTAEDVARAMYASHYYGGVSEDAEVNIQTYARAIRSNAGPIEAALAGWDGSLPAGQTSRWLLVGAAAAAVALVLVVRGGGNS
;
A
#
# COMPACT_ATOMS: atom_id res chain seq x y z
N MET A 1 -25.03 17.35 -16.67
CA MET A 1 -23.66 17.22 -16.11
C MET A 1 -22.72 16.85 -17.24
N THR A 2 -21.58 17.53 -17.38
CA THR A 2 -20.58 17.18 -18.38
C THR A 2 -19.81 15.93 -17.96
N ALA A 3 -19.27 15.15 -18.92
CA ALA A 3 -18.52 13.92 -18.64
C ALA A 3 -17.38 14.14 -17.61
N THR A 4 -16.80 15.34 -17.57
CA THR A 4 -15.75 15.74 -16.62
C THR A 4 -16.22 15.74 -15.16
N ALA A 5 -17.43 16.22 -14.88
CA ALA A 5 -17.95 16.29 -13.51
C ALA A 5 -18.20 14.89 -12.92
N ALA A 6 -18.72 13.96 -13.74
CA ALA A 6 -18.94 12.58 -13.34
C ALA A 6 -17.62 11.83 -13.08
N ALA A 7 -16.62 12.04 -13.94
CA ALA A 7 -15.29 11.46 -13.75
C ALA A 7 -14.62 11.96 -12.46
N LEU A 8 -14.72 13.26 -12.18
CA LEU A 8 -14.22 13.85 -10.93
C LEU A 8 -14.94 13.28 -9.71
N ALA A 9 -16.28 13.19 -9.74
CA ALA A 9 -17.04 12.61 -8.64
C ALA A 9 -16.65 11.15 -8.36
N LYS A 10 -16.45 10.35 -9.41
CA LYS A 10 -15.99 8.96 -9.30
C LYS A 10 -14.59 8.87 -8.69
N ALA A 11 -13.65 9.70 -9.14
CA ALA A 11 -12.30 9.75 -8.58
C ALA A 11 -12.30 10.17 -7.10
N THR A 12 -13.11 11.19 -6.76
CA THR A 12 -13.31 11.65 -5.38
C THR A 12 -13.84 10.54 -4.48
N LEU A 13 -14.88 9.83 -4.92
CA LEU A 13 -15.43 8.72 -4.15
C LEU A 13 -14.39 7.60 -3.94
N ARG A 14 -13.65 7.23 -5.00
CA ARG A 14 -12.59 6.22 -4.92
C ARG A 14 -11.54 6.60 -3.87
N TYR A 15 -11.00 7.81 -3.93
CA TYR A 15 -9.94 8.21 -3.00
C TYR A 15 -10.44 8.30 -1.55
N ARG A 16 -11.69 8.69 -1.32
CA ARG A 16 -12.28 8.68 0.04
C ARG A 16 -12.42 7.25 0.58
N GLN A 17 -12.85 6.30 -0.25
CA GLN A 17 -12.91 4.88 0.14
C GLN A 17 -11.52 4.34 0.47
N LYS A 18 -10.53 4.57 -0.39
CA LYS A 18 -9.14 4.14 -0.15
C LYS A 18 -8.53 4.84 1.07
N ALA A 19 -8.83 6.11 1.31
CA ALA A 19 -8.38 6.83 2.49
C ALA A 19 -8.94 6.21 3.78
N ALA A 20 -10.20 5.80 3.79
CA ALA A 20 -10.78 5.13 4.94
C ALA A 20 -10.14 3.76 5.21
N VAL A 21 -9.79 3.01 4.16
CA VAL A 21 -9.00 1.77 4.27
C VAL A 21 -7.62 2.07 4.89
N VAL A 22 -6.95 3.15 4.50
CA VAL A 22 -5.68 3.57 5.12
C VAL A 22 -5.87 3.90 6.59
N LEU A 23 -6.90 4.66 6.97
CA LEU A 23 -7.18 4.99 8.38
C LEU A 23 -7.34 3.72 9.22
N GLU A 24 -8.13 2.77 8.71
CA GLU A 24 -8.35 1.48 9.36
C GLU A 24 -7.05 0.67 9.51
N ALA A 25 -6.34 0.46 8.41
CA ALA A 25 -5.09 -0.30 8.39
C ALA A 25 -4.03 0.35 9.28
N TRP A 26 -3.94 1.68 9.29
CA TRP A 26 -2.99 2.44 10.09
C TRP A 26 -3.23 2.24 11.58
N SER A 27 -4.49 2.31 12.03
CA SER A 27 -4.87 2.07 13.42
C SER A 27 -4.42 0.68 13.89
N LYS A 28 -4.58 -0.35 13.06
CA LYS A 28 -4.15 -1.73 13.38
C LYS A 28 -2.64 -1.93 13.37
N VAL A 29 -1.95 -1.36 12.37
CA VAL A 29 -0.53 -1.64 12.11
C VAL A 29 0.38 -0.79 12.98
N VAL A 30 0.06 0.49 13.10
CA VAL A 30 0.90 1.55 13.69
C VAL A 30 0.39 1.99 15.06
N GLY A 31 -0.92 1.88 15.29
CA GLY A 31 -1.59 2.45 16.46
C GLY A 31 -1.91 3.93 16.27
N GLY A 32 -3.08 4.35 16.81
CA GLY A 32 -3.59 5.71 16.68
C GLY A 32 -4.03 6.06 15.26
N LEU A 33 -4.47 7.30 15.07
CA LEU A 33 -4.88 7.82 13.76
C LEU A 33 -3.72 8.58 13.08
N PRO A 34 -3.51 8.39 11.76
CA PRO A 34 -2.54 9.18 11.02
C PRO A 34 -2.99 10.64 10.88
N THR A 35 -2.03 11.53 10.61
CA THR A 35 -2.37 12.87 10.11
C THR A 35 -2.93 12.79 8.70
N ARG A 36 -3.72 13.78 8.27
CA ARG A 36 -4.22 13.86 6.89
C ARG A 36 -3.08 13.79 5.87
N LYS A 37 -1.96 14.46 6.16
CA LYS A 37 -0.77 14.46 5.30
C LYS A 37 -0.17 13.05 5.14
N ALA A 38 -0.11 12.28 6.24
CA ALA A 38 0.35 10.90 6.18
C ALA A 38 -0.59 10.01 5.35
N VAL A 39 -1.91 10.21 5.44
CA VAL A 39 -2.89 9.52 4.58
C VAL A 39 -2.65 9.85 3.10
N VAL A 40 -2.51 11.14 2.77
CA VAL A 40 -2.25 11.60 1.39
C VAL A 40 -0.98 10.98 0.84
N HIS A 41 0.14 11.01 1.58
CA HIS A 41 1.39 10.42 1.11
C HIS A 41 1.30 8.90 0.97
N ALA A 42 0.67 8.20 1.92
CA ALA A 42 0.46 6.75 1.82
C ALA A 42 -0.36 6.39 0.56
N LEU A 43 -1.42 7.16 0.28
CA LEU A 43 -2.22 6.98 -0.94
C LEU A 43 -1.42 7.32 -2.20
N ALA A 44 -0.64 8.40 -2.20
CA ALA A 44 0.16 8.81 -3.36
C ALA A 44 1.21 7.74 -3.74
N ILE A 45 1.82 7.12 -2.74
CA ILE A 45 2.76 6.00 -2.91
C ILE A 45 2.00 4.75 -3.40
N GLY A 46 0.91 4.36 -2.74
CA GLY A 46 0.13 3.19 -3.17
C GLY A 46 -0.44 3.34 -4.60
N GLU A 47 -0.83 4.56 -4.99
CA GLU A 47 -1.27 4.89 -6.35
C GLU A 47 -0.13 4.73 -7.36
N LEU A 48 1.07 5.23 -7.04
CA LEU A 48 2.26 5.09 -7.87
C LEU A 48 2.62 3.61 -8.11
N GLU A 49 2.68 2.82 -7.04
CA GLU A 49 3.18 1.45 -7.11
C GLU A 49 2.19 0.48 -7.79
N SER A 50 0.89 0.70 -7.62
CA SER A 50 -0.11 -0.34 -7.92
C SER A 50 -1.51 0.18 -8.22
N ARG A 51 -1.69 1.50 -8.36
CA ARG A 51 -3.00 2.16 -8.37
C ARG A 51 -3.84 1.73 -7.16
N LEU A 52 -3.24 1.71 -5.98
CA LEU A 52 -3.87 1.28 -4.73
C LEU A 52 -4.49 -0.13 -4.85
N GLY A 53 -3.74 -1.06 -5.45
CA GLY A 53 -4.18 -2.42 -5.70
C GLY A 53 -5.12 -2.61 -6.90
N ASP A 54 -5.59 -1.55 -7.57
CA ASP A 54 -6.56 -1.66 -8.67
C ASP A 54 -5.93 -2.09 -10.00
N ALA A 55 -4.61 -2.01 -10.13
CA ALA A 55 -3.93 -2.37 -11.38
C ALA A 55 -3.73 -3.89 -11.52
N TRP A 56 -3.88 -4.67 -10.44
CA TRP A 56 -3.42 -6.06 -10.35
C TRP A 56 -4.54 -6.96 -9.78
N PRO A 57 -4.61 -8.25 -10.16
CA PRO A 57 -5.53 -9.19 -9.53
C PRO A 57 -5.14 -9.44 -8.07
N GLY A 58 -6.14 -9.55 -7.18
CA GLY A 58 -5.95 -9.90 -5.77
C GLY A 58 -5.27 -8.81 -4.94
N HIS A 59 -5.73 -7.55 -5.06
CA HIS A 59 -5.35 -6.40 -4.21
C HIS A 59 -3.91 -6.42 -3.69
N ASN A 60 -2.96 -5.71 -4.30
CA ASN A 60 -1.63 -5.51 -3.72
C ASN A 60 -1.24 -4.04 -3.74
N TRP A 61 -1.38 -3.38 -2.60
CA TRP A 61 -0.99 -1.99 -2.44
C TRP A 61 0.52 -1.93 -2.27
N GLY A 62 1.21 -1.23 -3.15
CA GLY A 62 2.66 -1.07 -3.05
C GLY A 62 3.48 -2.14 -3.75
N ALA A 63 2.84 -3.06 -4.49
CA ALA A 63 3.52 -4.19 -5.13
C ALA A 63 4.46 -4.90 -4.13
N VAL A 64 3.93 -5.31 -2.97
CA VAL A 64 4.76 -5.92 -1.93
C VAL A 64 5.18 -7.32 -2.38
N GLN A 65 6.48 -7.49 -2.60
CA GLN A 65 7.08 -8.78 -2.91
C GLN A 65 6.93 -9.73 -1.71
N LYS A 66 6.61 -10.99 -1.98
CA LYS A 66 6.54 -12.05 -0.98
C LYS A 66 7.83 -12.85 -0.93
N ARG A 67 8.28 -13.36 -2.09
CA ARG A 67 9.50 -14.17 -2.20
C ARG A 67 9.99 -14.26 -3.65
N SER A 68 11.27 -14.56 -3.81
CA SER A 68 11.83 -15.01 -5.09
C SER A 68 11.40 -16.44 -5.40
N LEU A 69 11.67 -16.89 -6.62
CA LEU A 69 11.59 -18.31 -6.97
C LEU A 69 12.56 -19.13 -6.10
N THR A 70 12.11 -20.30 -5.68
CA THR A 70 12.97 -21.38 -5.16
C THR A 70 13.81 -21.98 -6.28
N SER A 71 14.91 -22.66 -5.95
CA SER A 71 15.76 -23.35 -6.95
C SER A 71 14.96 -24.34 -7.79
N ARG A 72 14.04 -25.09 -7.17
CA ARG A 72 13.19 -26.06 -7.86
C ARG A 72 12.22 -25.40 -8.86
N GLU A 73 11.62 -24.27 -8.49
CA GLU A 73 10.76 -23.50 -9.40
C GLU A 73 11.60 -22.98 -10.59
N ALA A 74 12.79 -22.44 -10.32
CA ALA A 74 13.70 -21.95 -11.36
C ALA A 74 14.14 -23.07 -12.32
N GLU A 75 14.51 -24.24 -11.80
CA GLU A 75 14.85 -25.43 -12.60
C GLU A 75 13.66 -25.91 -13.45
N THR A 76 12.45 -25.90 -12.89
CA THR A 76 11.22 -26.27 -13.62
C THR A 76 10.96 -25.36 -14.81
N LEU A 77 11.15 -24.04 -14.63
CA LEU A 77 11.01 -23.08 -15.73
C LEU A 77 12.11 -23.25 -16.78
N ALA A 78 13.35 -23.44 -16.35
CA ALA A 78 14.50 -23.64 -17.23
C ALA A 78 14.33 -24.91 -18.10
N ALA A 79 13.92 -26.04 -17.51
CA ALA A 79 13.67 -27.28 -18.22
C ALA A 79 12.56 -27.17 -19.28
N ARG A 80 11.68 -26.17 -19.15
CA ARG A 80 10.58 -25.87 -20.08
C ARG A 80 10.88 -24.71 -21.02
N GLY A 81 12.08 -24.12 -20.96
CA GLY A 81 12.46 -22.96 -21.75
C GLY A 81 11.64 -21.69 -21.45
N ILE A 82 11.01 -21.59 -20.26
CA ILE A 82 10.20 -20.44 -19.89
C ILE A 82 11.09 -19.36 -19.29
N SER A 83 11.19 -18.22 -19.97
CA SER A 83 12.03 -17.08 -19.56
C SER A 83 11.19 -15.82 -19.33
N PRO A 84 11.48 -15.00 -18.30
CA PRO A 84 10.76 -13.75 -18.03
C PRO A 84 10.90 -12.71 -19.15
N SER A 85 11.86 -12.87 -20.08
CA SER A 85 11.98 -12.02 -21.26
C SER A 85 10.83 -12.18 -22.26
N GLY A 86 10.04 -13.26 -22.16
CA GLY A 86 8.87 -13.51 -23.02
C GLY A 86 7.61 -12.73 -22.64
N GLY A 87 7.68 -11.82 -21.65
CA GLY A 87 6.56 -10.96 -21.26
C GLY A 87 5.36 -11.72 -20.67
N ASP A 88 4.14 -11.18 -20.86
CA ASP A 88 2.93 -11.74 -20.22
C ASP A 88 2.64 -13.20 -20.64
N ALA A 89 2.99 -13.58 -21.88
CA ALA A 89 2.88 -14.97 -22.33
C ALA A 89 3.75 -15.90 -21.48
N ALA A 90 5.00 -15.53 -21.21
CA ALA A 90 5.89 -16.30 -20.34
C ALA A 90 5.41 -16.31 -18.89
N ARG A 91 4.86 -15.21 -18.38
CA ARG A 91 4.24 -15.15 -17.04
C ARG A 91 3.09 -16.15 -16.90
N LYS A 92 2.17 -16.18 -17.88
CA LYS A 92 1.05 -17.12 -17.90
C LYS A 92 1.53 -18.58 -17.99
N ALA A 93 2.51 -18.85 -18.85
CA ALA A 93 3.11 -20.18 -18.97
C ALA A 93 3.78 -20.62 -17.65
N ALA A 94 4.52 -19.73 -16.99
CA ALA A 94 5.14 -20.00 -15.70
C ALA A 94 4.09 -20.26 -14.60
N ALA A 95 3.04 -19.44 -14.52
CA ALA A 95 1.96 -19.61 -13.54
C ALA A 95 1.18 -20.92 -13.72
N ALA A 96 1.14 -21.48 -14.94
CA ALA A 96 0.50 -22.76 -15.20
C ALA A 96 1.31 -23.99 -14.72
N VAL A 97 2.62 -23.84 -14.48
CA VAL A 97 3.51 -24.95 -14.12
C VAL A 97 4.11 -24.82 -12.73
N LEU A 98 4.03 -23.64 -12.12
CA LEU A 98 4.47 -23.41 -10.74
C LEU A 98 3.28 -23.40 -9.79
N PRO A 99 3.32 -24.16 -8.69
CA PRO A 99 2.24 -24.14 -7.71
C PRO A 99 2.25 -22.80 -6.95
N ALA A 100 1.19 -22.01 -7.12
CA ALA A 100 0.97 -20.79 -6.34
C ALA A 100 0.29 -21.12 -5.01
N ALA A 101 0.72 -20.49 -3.91
CA ALA A 101 -0.11 -20.42 -2.71
C ALA A 101 -1.34 -19.52 -2.97
N ARG A 102 -2.37 -19.63 -2.12
CA ARG A 102 -3.62 -18.83 -2.23
C ARG A 102 -3.37 -17.32 -2.26
N ASP A 103 -2.33 -16.88 -1.56
CA ASP A 103 -1.93 -15.50 -1.32
C ASP A 103 -0.72 -15.08 -2.17
N GLU A 104 -0.50 -15.76 -3.30
CA GLU A 104 0.63 -15.55 -4.20
C GLU A 104 0.19 -15.20 -5.62
N LEU A 105 0.82 -14.17 -6.18
CA LEU A 105 0.68 -13.79 -7.58
C LEU A 105 2.05 -13.80 -8.26
N LEU A 106 2.21 -14.65 -9.28
CA LEU A 106 3.43 -14.66 -10.09
C LEU A 106 3.43 -13.48 -11.05
N TRP A 107 4.55 -12.75 -11.07
CA TRP A 107 4.73 -11.59 -11.93
C TRP A 107 6.14 -11.54 -12.53
N ILE A 108 6.30 -10.67 -13.53
CA ILE A 108 7.60 -10.31 -14.09
C ILE A 108 7.95 -8.91 -13.61
N ASP A 109 8.99 -8.82 -12.80
CA ASP A 109 9.56 -7.55 -12.35
C ASP A 109 10.90 -7.28 -13.06
N ARG A 110 11.49 -6.09 -12.91
CA ARG A 110 12.71 -5.69 -13.59
C ARG A 110 13.72 -5.06 -12.64
N ASN A 111 14.99 -5.36 -12.87
CA ASN A 111 16.11 -4.67 -12.25
C ASN A 111 17.22 -4.43 -13.30
N THR A 112 18.39 -3.96 -12.85
CA THR A 112 19.54 -3.67 -13.72
C THR A 112 20.07 -4.88 -14.50
N LYS A 113 19.75 -6.11 -14.08
CA LYS A 113 20.13 -7.36 -14.77
C LYS A 113 19.08 -7.85 -15.77
N GLY A 114 17.92 -7.19 -15.85
CA GLY A 114 16.82 -7.55 -16.74
C GLY A 114 15.56 -8.03 -16.01
N PRO A 115 14.59 -8.58 -16.77
CA PRO A 115 13.35 -9.08 -16.20
C PRO A 115 13.56 -10.37 -15.40
N TYR A 116 12.82 -10.55 -14.31
CA TYR A 116 12.86 -11.73 -13.47
C TYR A 116 11.47 -12.09 -12.96
N PHE A 117 11.24 -13.38 -12.70
CA PHE A 117 10.02 -13.85 -12.06
C PHE A 117 10.10 -13.65 -10.55
N VAL A 118 8.99 -13.20 -9.95
CA VAL A 118 8.87 -13.01 -8.51
C VAL A 118 7.43 -13.26 -8.06
N TRP A 119 7.27 -13.72 -6.83
CA TRP A 119 5.97 -13.87 -6.19
C TRP A 119 5.65 -12.61 -5.40
N PHE A 120 4.59 -11.92 -5.79
CA PHE A 120 3.98 -10.85 -5.00
C PHE A 120 2.90 -11.42 -4.10
N TRP A 121 2.59 -10.70 -3.02
CA TRP A 121 1.39 -11.00 -2.24
C TRP A 121 0.13 -10.79 -3.08
N ALA A 122 -0.87 -11.65 -2.88
CA ALA A 122 -2.23 -11.47 -3.37
C ALA A 122 -3.20 -11.49 -2.17
N PHE A 123 -3.87 -10.39 -1.92
CA PHE A 123 -4.81 -10.23 -0.81
C PHE A 123 -6.26 -10.28 -1.27
N GLU A 124 -7.15 -10.72 -0.38
CA GLU A 124 -8.58 -10.87 -0.67
C GLU A 124 -9.35 -9.56 -0.55
N SER A 125 -8.73 -8.55 0.06
CA SER A 125 -9.35 -7.25 0.29
C SER A 125 -8.33 -6.13 0.27
N ASP A 126 -8.79 -4.93 -0.07
CA ASP A 126 -8.00 -3.70 0.03
C ASP A 126 -7.44 -3.47 1.44
N LEU A 127 -8.16 -3.89 2.47
CA LEU A 127 -7.74 -3.74 3.86
C LEU A 127 -6.51 -4.59 4.19
N GLN A 128 -6.52 -5.88 3.85
CA GLN A 128 -5.34 -6.74 4.04
C GLN A 128 -4.14 -6.22 3.24
N ALA A 129 -4.39 -5.74 2.01
CA ALA A 129 -3.37 -5.14 1.17
C ALA A 129 -2.77 -3.86 1.79
N ALA A 130 -3.62 -2.95 2.28
CA ALA A 130 -3.20 -1.73 2.96
C ALA A 130 -2.47 -2.03 4.27
N GLU A 131 -2.90 -3.02 5.05
CA GLU A 131 -2.21 -3.47 6.27
C GLU A 131 -0.79 -3.93 5.94
N ARG A 132 -0.61 -4.81 4.94
CA ARG A 132 0.73 -5.26 4.53
C ARG A 132 1.58 -4.11 3.97
N PHE A 133 0.97 -3.25 3.16
CA PHE A 133 1.60 -2.06 2.62
C PHE A 133 2.14 -1.15 3.72
N LEU A 134 1.34 -0.85 4.75
CA LEU A 134 1.76 -0.02 5.87
C LEU A 134 2.78 -0.72 6.77
N VAL A 135 2.75 -2.05 6.89
CA VAL A 135 3.82 -2.80 7.56
C VAL A 135 5.15 -2.55 6.84
N ALA A 136 5.17 -2.70 5.52
CA ALA A 136 6.37 -2.46 4.72
C ALA A 136 6.78 -0.97 4.76
N LEU A 137 5.87 -0.05 4.44
CA LEU A 137 6.19 1.36 4.29
C LEU A 137 6.51 2.05 5.62
N VAL A 138 5.79 1.73 6.70
CA VAL A 138 5.80 2.52 7.94
C VAL A 138 6.37 1.74 9.11
N LYS A 139 5.84 0.54 9.39
CA LYS A 139 6.21 -0.23 10.59
C LYS A 139 7.66 -0.70 10.57
N GLN A 140 8.13 -1.16 9.41
CA GLN A 140 9.52 -1.62 9.23
C GLN A 140 10.51 -0.48 8.98
N ARG A 141 10.02 0.76 8.79
CA ARG A 141 10.81 1.90 8.33
C ARG A 141 10.47 3.15 9.13
N ALA A 142 10.95 3.20 10.38
CA ALA A 142 10.66 4.30 11.31
C ALA A 142 11.03 5.69 10.75
N GLY A 143 12.12 5.79 9.96
CA GLY A 143 12.50 7.04 9.28
C GLY A 143 11.45 7.53 8.29
N VAL A 144 10.82 6.62 7.53
CA VAL A 144 9.72 6.95 6.61
C VAL A 144 8.49 7.42 7.39
N ARG A 145 8.16 6.73 8.50
CA ARG A 145 7.03 7.13 9.37
C ARG A 145 7.14 8.59 9.81
N ALA A 146 8.32 9.02 10.25
CA ALA A 146 8.54 10.38 10.76
C ALA A 146 8.31 11.46 9.69
N VAL A 147 8.72 11.20 8.44
CA VAL A 147 8.59 12.17 7.35
C VAL A 147 7.21 12.15 6.70
N LEU A 148 6.45 11.03 6.75
CA LEU A 148 5.09 10.98 6.22
C LEU A 148 4.14 11.99 6.90
N THR A 149 4.38 12.31 8.17
CA THR A 149 3.50 13.21 8.92
C THR A 149 3.76 14.70 8.64
N ALA A 150 4.99 15.07 8.29
CA ALA A 150 5.41 16.48 8.24
C ALA A 150 6.31 16.84 7.05
N GLY A 151 7.06 15.89 6.49
CA GLY A 151 8.05 16.10 5.43
C GLY A 151 7.47 16.44 4.06
N THR A 152 8.35 16.82 3.15
CA THR A 152 8.04 17.01 1.73
C THR A 152 8.04 15.68 0.97
N ALA A 153 7.63 15.69 -0.31
CA ALA A 153 7.73 14.50 -1.14
C ALA A 153 9.19 14.04 -1.32
N GLU A 154 10.13 14.97 -1.38
CA GLU A 154 11.56 14.71 -1.41
C GLU A 154 12.05 14.04 -0.12
N ASP A 155 11.60 14.52 1.05
CA ASP A 155 11.95 13.89 2.33
C ASP A 155 11.43 12.46 2.41
N VAL A 156 10.19 12.24 1.98
CA VAL A 156 9.57 10.92 1.91
C VAL A 156 10.34 10.01 0.94
N ALA A 157 10.60 10.48 -0.29
CA ALA A 157 11.33 9.72 -1.30
C ALA A 157 12.75 9.37 -0.85
N ARG A 158 13.45 10.31 -0.19
CA ARG A 158 14.80 10.09 0.34
C ARG A 158 14.80 9.08 1.47
N ALA A 159 13.87 9.18 2.42
CA ALA A 159 13.73 8.21 3.50
C ALA A 159 13.39 6.80 2.98
N MET A 160 12.55 6.72 1.95
CA MET A 160 12.20 5.45 1.29
C MET A 160 13.39 4.86 0.54
N TYR A 161 14.19 5.68 -0.15
CA TYR A 161 15.42 5.24 -0.82
C TYR A 161 16.45 4.71 0.17
N ALA A 162 16.71 5.47 1.24
CA ALA A 162 17.66 5.11 2.29
C ALA A 162 17.26 3.84 3.06
N SER A 163 15.98 3.49 3.08
CA SER A 163 15.45 2.26 3.68
C SER A 163 15.21 1.14 2.67
N HIS A 164 15.76 1.28 1.46
CA HIS A 164 15.64 0.32 0.36
C HIS A 164 14.21 -0.12 0.09
N TYR A 165 13.25 0.81 0.21
CA TYR A 165 11.88 0.55 -0.23
C TYR A 165 11.81 0.48 -1.76
N TYR A 166 12.58 1.32 -2.45
CA TYR A 166 12.77 1.29 -3.90
C TYR A 166 14.25 1.54 -4.23
N GLY A 167 14.70 1.09 -5.41
CA GLY A 167 16.10 1.23 -5.86
C GLY A 167 16.31 2.18 -7.04
N GLY A 168 15.28 2.39 -7.89
CA GLY A 168 15.41 3.19 -9.10
C GLY A 168 16.20 2.50 -10.23
N VAL A 169 16.49 3.24 -11.29
CA VAL A 169 17.18 2.74 -12.51
C VAL A 169 18.42 3.53 -12.88
N SER A 170 18.65 4.69 -12.25
CA SER A 170 19.86 5.49 -12.40
C SER A 170 20.95 4.99 -11.44
N GLU A 171 22.21 5.11 -11.83
CA GLU A 171 23.34 4.94 -10.92
C GLU A 171 23.47 6.12 -9.94
N ASP A 172 22.92 7.29 -10.28
CA ASP A 172 22.82 8.45 -9.41
C ASP A 172 21.60 8.34 -8.48
N ALA A 173 21.86 8.23 -7.18
CA ALA A 173 20.85 8.14 -6.13
C ALA A 173 19.91 9.34 -6.10
N GLU A 174 20.40 10.56 -6.28
CA GLU A 174 19.57 11.77 -6.20
C GLU A 174 18.63 11.87 -7.41
N VAL A 175 19.06 11.41 -8.60
CA VAL A 175 18.17 11.29 -9.76
C VAL A 175 17.00 10.34 -9.49
N ASN A 176 17.25 9.20 -8.84
CA ASN A 176 16.20 8.26 -8.44
C ASN A 176 15.25 8.89 -7.41
N ILE A 177 15.79 9.58 -6.40
CA ILE A 177 15.02 10.27 -5.36
C ILE A 177 14.12 11.34 -5.97
N GLN A 178 14.65 12.20 -6.84
CA GLN A 178 13.88 13.30 -7.45
C GLN A 178 12.80 12.78 -8.41
N THR A 179 13.09 11.70 -9.15
CA THR A 179 12.09 11.03 -9.99
C THR A 179 10.93 10.52 -9.15
N TYR A 180 11.22 9.83 -8.05
CA TYR A 180 10.19 9.27 -7.18
C TYR A 180 9.41 10.38 -6.44
N ALA A 181 10.08 11.42 -5.93
CA ALA A 181 9.45 12.57 -5.28
C ALA A 181 8.48 13.31 -6.22
N ARG A 182 8.83 13.45 -7.50
CA ARG A 182 7.95 14.04 -8.52
C ARG A 182 6.68 13.21 -8.70
N ALA A 183 6.81 11.89 -8.74
CA ALA A 183 5.66 10.99 -8.85
C ALA A 183 4.74 11.07 -7.62
N ILE A 184 5.31 11.09 -6.40
CA ILE A 184 4.54 11.33 -5.16
C ILE A 184 3.76 12.64 -5.26
N ARG A 185 4.40 13.75 -5.63
CA ARG A 185 3.70 15.05 -5.76
C ARG A 185 2.59 15.02 -6.79
N SER A 186 2.85 14.43 -7.95
CA SER A 186 1.87 14.33 -9.05
C SER A 186 0.60 13.61 -8.60
N ASN A 187 0.73 12.58 -7.76
CA ASN A 187 -0.41 11.84 -7.22
C ASN A 187 -1.05 12.54 -6.02
N ALA A 188 -0.26 13.20 -5.16
CA ALA A 188 -0.75 13.84 -3.94
C ALA A 188 -1.77 14.96 -4.22
N GLY A 189 -1.55 15.81 -5.22
CA GLY A 189 -2.46 16.94 -5.52
C GLY A 189 -3.91 16.52 -5.80
N PRO A 190 -4.17 15.61 -6.76
CA PRO A 190 -5.51 15.08 -7.01
C PRO A 190 -6.12 14.38 -5.79
N ILE A 191 -5.31 13.68 -4.98
CA ILE A 191 -5.77 13.03 -3.76
C ILE A 191 -6.18 14.08 -2.71
N GLU A 192 -5.38 15.11 -2.49
CA GLU A 192 -5.70 16.20 -1.56
C GLU A 192 -7.00 16.90 -1.93
N ALA A 193 -7.20 17.17 -3.23
CA ALA A 193 -8.41 17.75 -3.77
C ALA A 193 -9.63 16.84 -3.55
N ALA A 194 -9.51 15.53 -3.80
CA ALA A 194 -10.56 14.56 -3.54
C ALA A 194 -10.94 14.45 -2.04
N LEU A 195 -9.96 14.65 -1.16
CA LEU A 195 -10.15 14.63 0.29
C LEU A 195 -10.52 16.01 0.85
N ALA A 196 -10.66 17.06 0.03
CA ALA A 196 -11.11 18.36 0.49
C ALA A 196 -12.52 18.26 1.09
N GLY A 197 -12.70 18.82 2.30
CA GLY A 197 -13.94 18.73 3.07
C GLY A 197 -14.32 17.33 3.55
N TRP A 198 -13.46 16.32 3.38
CA TRP A 198 -13.67 15.01 3.97
C TRP A 198 -13.28 15.03 5.45
N ASP A 199 -14.23 14.69 6.32
CA ASP A 199 -14.09 14.66 7.78
C ASP A 199 -13.47 13.35 8.31
N GLY A 200 -13.10 12.43 7.41
CA GLY A 200 -12.62 11.10 7.76
C GLY A 200 -13.73 10.07 7.96
N SER A 201 -15.00 10.44 7.80
CA SER A 201 -16.13 9.51 7.90
C SER A 201 -16.24 8.63 6.65
N LEU A 202 -16.61 7.36 6.84
CA LEU A 202 -16.96 6.48 5.74
C LEU A 202 -18.27 6.95 5.10
N PRO A 203 -18.44 6.84 3.77
CA PRO A 203 -19.73 7.09 3.13
C PRO A 203 -20.84 6.24 3.78
N ALA A 204 -22.02 6.84 3.99
CA ALA A 204 -23.19 6.15 4.54
C ALA A 204 -23.45 4.84 3.75
N GLY A 205 -23.56 3.72 4.46
CA GLY A 205 -23.71 2.38 3.88
C GLY A 205 -22.43 1.52 3.87
N GLN A 206 -21.26 2.10 4.13
CA GLN A 206 -20.04 1.36 4.47
C GLN A 206 -19.72 1.50 5.96
N THR A 207 -20.69 1.21 6.82
CA THR A 207 -20.47 1.18 8.28
C THR A 207 -19.62 -0.03 8.65
N SER A 208 -18.31 0.11 8.49
CA SER A 208 -17.34 -0.74 9.16
C SER A 208 -17.58 -0.65 10.67
N ARG A 209 -17.54 -1.80 11.34
CA ARG A 209 -17.73 -2.11 12.77
C ARG A 209 -16.97 -1.23 13.81
N TRP A 210 -16.33 -0.13 13.39
CA TRP A 210 -15.46 0.73 14.20
C TRP A 210 -16.16 1.49 15.32
N LEU A 211 -17.43 1.86 15.17
CA LEU A 211 -18.17 2.54 16.24
C LEU A 211 -18.39 1.65 17.47
N LEU A 212 -18.33 0.32 17.34
CA LEU A 212 -18.50 -0.59 18.48
C LEU A 212 -17.20 -0.87 19.22
N VAL A 213 -16.04 -0.91 18.55
CA VAL A 213 -14.76 -1.25 19.21
C VAL A 213 -14.19 -0.05 19.99
N GLY A 214 -14.32 1.17 19.46
CA GLY A 214 -13.90 2.38 20.19
C GLY A 214 -14.77 2.69 21.41
N ALA A 215 -16.09 2.52 21.29
CA ALA A 215 -17.01 2.71 22.41
C ALA A 215 -16.84 1.62 23.49
N ALA A 216 -16.55 0.37 23.12
CA ALA A 216 -16.30 -0.70 24.09
C ALA A 216 -14.99 -0.51 24.87
N ALA A 217 -13.91 -0.04 24.22
CA ALA A 217 -12.64 0.22 24.92
C ALA A 217 -12.76 1.38 25.93
N ALA A 218 -13.51 2.44 25.59
CA ALA A 218 -13.80 3.53 26.51
C ALA A 218 -14.72 3.09 27.67
N ALA A 219 -15.69 2.21 27.42
CA ALA A 219 -16.58 1.69 28.46
C ALA A 219 -15.85 0.77 29.46
N VAL A 220 -14.90 -0.05 29.00
CA VAL A 220 -14.11 -0.94 29.89
C VAL A 220 -13.13 -0.16 30.77
N ALA A 221 -12.52 0.91 30.24
CA ALA A 221 -11.67 1.79 31.04
C ALA A 221 -12.45 2.54 32.14
N LEU A 222 -13.70 2.93 31.86
CA LEU A 222 -14.56 3.61 32.84
C LEU A 222 -15.01 2.68 33.97
N VAL A 223 -15.26 1.39 33.69
CA VAL A 223 -15.67 0.40 34.71
C VAL A 223 -14.51 0.03 35.66
N LEU A 224 -13.27 0.05 35.20
CA LEU A 224 -12.10 -0.27 36.04
C LEU A 224 -11.72 0.87 37.00
N VAL A 225 -11.95 2.13 36.63
CA VAL A 225 -11.70 3.28 37.53
C VAL A 225 -12.72 3.36 38.66
N VAL A 226 -13.98 2.95 38.42
CA VAL A 226 -15.04 2.98 39.45
C VAL A 226 -14.90 1.87 40.49
N ARG A 227 -14.19 0.77 40.20
CA ARG A 227 -13.98 -0.35 41.15
C ARG A 227 -12.69 -0.29 41.99
N GLY A 228 -11.77 0.63 41.70
CA GLY A 228 -10.50 0.77 42.42
C GLY A 228 -10.51 1.75 43.60
N GLY A 229 -11.62 2.46 43.85
CA GLY A 229 -11.70 3.55 44.83
C GLY A 229 -12.15 3.17 46.24
N GLY A 230 -12.13 1.88 46.61
CA GLY A 230 -12.61 1.41 47.90
C GLY A 230 -11.67 0.40 48.55
N ASN A 231 -10.62 0.90 49.18
CA ASN A 231 -10.09 0.30 50.41
C ASN A 231 -9.23 1.35 51.13
N SER A 232 -9.81 1.85 52.22
CA SER A 232 -9.14 2.47 53.36
C SER A 232 -8.25 1.46 54.07
#